data_AF-A0A350XPA7-F1
#
_entry.id   AF-A0A350XPA7-F1
#
_cell.length_a   1.000
_cell.length_b   1.000
_cell.length_c   1.000
_cell.angle_alpha   90.00
_cell.angle_beta   90.00
_cell.angle_gamma   90.00
#
_symmetry.space_group_name_H-M   'P 1'
#
loop_
_entity.id
_entity.type
_entity.pdbx_description
1 polymer ?
#
loop_
_entity_poly.entity_id
_entity_poly.type
_entity_poly.pdbx_seq_one_letter_code
_entity_poly.pdbx_strand_id
1 'polypeptide(L)'
;MEELDILEREKGVSKETILDALANALVSAYKRSPGAAEEARVTIDQDTGEIKVYGQELDEDGNVTREWEDTPSDFGRIGAQTAKQVILQRLRDAKRAQVFDLYEGRDGDLVTGIVQQSDHRTVILDLGNAEAVMPFGEKIPYERLERGARVKALIIEVRGEEAKGPQIVVSRSHPDFIRRLFELEVPEIHAGTVEIKAIAREPGWRSKVAVYSKDDRIDAVGACVGMKGARVMTIVKALSGERIDIVP
;
A
#
# COMPACT_ATOMS: atom_id res chain seq x y z
N MET A 1 23.33 -7.84 -16.01
CA MET A 1 23.43 -6.37 -16.13
C MET A 1 22.28 -5.78 -16.93
N GLU A 2 21.87 -6.37 -18.08
CA GLU A 2 20.66 -5.95 -18.81
C GLU A 2 19.38 -5.92 -17.95
N GLU A 3 19.24 -6.85 -16.99
CA GLU A 3 18.10 -6.86 -16.05
C GLU A 3 18.08 -5.66 -15.09
N LEU A 4 19.25 -5.07 -14.77
CA LEU A 4 19.32 -3.85 -13.96
C LEU A 4 18.90 -2.62 -14.77
N ASP A 5 19.22 -2.60 -16.07
CA ASP A 5 18.80 -1.51 -16.97
C ASP A 5 17.27 -1.54 -17.20
N ILE A 6 16.66 -2.74 -17.20
CA ILE A 6 15.20 -2.90 -17.20
C ILE A 6 14.59 -2.37 -15.89
N LEU A 7 15.23 -2.66 -14.75
CA LEU A 7 14.79 -2.18 -13.43
C LEU A 7 14.82 -0.66 -13.32
N GLU A 8 15.86 -0.03 -13.88
CA GLU A 8 15.99 1.42 -13.92
C GLU A 8 14.88 2.07 -14.75
N ARG A 9 14.57 1.50 -15.92
CA ARG A 9 13.53 2.01 -16.82
C ARG A 9 12.09 1.77 -16.34
N GLU A 10 11.81 0.62 -15.73
CA GLU A 10 10.43 0.25 -15.33
C GLU A 10 10.05 0.67 -13.90
N LYS A 11 11.02 0.82 -13.00
CA LYS A 11 10.77 0.95 -11.56
C LYS A 11 11.43 2.17 -10.91
N GLY A 12 12.22 2.95 -11.66
CA GLY A 12 12.81 4.21 -11.20
C GLY A 12 13.90 4.04 -10.14
N VAL A 13 14.52 2.86 -10.04
CA VAL A 13 15.65 2.62 -9.14
C VAL A 13 16.94 2.66 -9.95
N SER A 14 17.84 3.60 -9.65
CA SER A 14 19.10 3.71 -10.39
C SER A 14 20.00 2.49 -10.16
N LYS A 15 20.67 2.05 -11.22
CA LYS A 15 21.65 0.96 -11.18
C LYS A 15 22.72 1.18 -10.11
N GLU A 16 23.18 2.41 -9.96
CA GLU A 16 24.16 2.83 -8.95
C GLU A 16 23.67 2.57 -7.52
N THR A 17 22.44 2.99 -7.17
CA THR A 17 21.88 2.74 -5.84
C THR A 17 21.71 1.26 -5.52
N ILE A 18 21.43 0.42 -6.53
CA ILE A 18 21.34 -1.03 -6.34
C ILE A 18 22.72 -1.63 -6.09
N LEU A 19 23.73 -1.22 -6.87
CA LEU A 19 25.11 -1.70 -6.71
C LEU A 19 25.70 -1.30 -5.36
N ASP A 20 25.46 -0.08 -4.90
CA ASP A 20 25.89 0.39 -3.58
C ASP A 20 25.23 -0.39 -2.45
N ALA A 21 23.93 -0.64 -2.57
CA ALA A 21 23.20 -1.47 -1.61
C ALA A 21 23.73 -2.90 -1.58
N LEU A 22 24.08 -3.44 -2.75
CA LEU A 22 24.63 -4.78 -2.88
C LEU A 22 26.03 -4.87 -2.27
N ALA A 23 26.91 -3.92 -2.56
CA ALA A 23 28.25 -3.85 -1.98
C ALA A 23 28.19 -3.83 -0.44
N ASN A 24 27.34 -2.98 0.15
CA ASN A 24 27.15 -2.91 1.60
C ASN A 24 26.60 -4.21 2.21
N ALA A 25 25.65 -4.86 1.54
CA ALA A 25 25.12 -6.14 1.98
C ALA A 25 26.16 -7.26 1.90
N LEU A 26 27.03 -7.23 0.88
CA LEU A 26 28.13 -8.18 0.71
C LEU A 26 29.24 -7.98 1.73
N VAL A 27 29.57 -6.74 2.12
CA VAL A 27 30.46 -6.48 3.26
C VAL A 27 29.91 -7.15 4.52
N SER A 28 28.62 -6.97 4.79
CA SER A 28 27.95 -7.60 5.94
C SER A 28 27.94 -9.13 5.86
N ALA A 29 27.87 -9.71 4.65
CA ALA A 29 27.97 -11.14 4.43
C ALA A 29 29.41 -11.66 4.61
N TYR A 30 30.40 -10.91 4.14
CA TYR A 30 31.82 -11.18 4.29
C TYR A 30 32.24 -11.18 5.76
N LYS A 31 31.85 -10.16 6.54
CA LYS A 31 32.19 -10.08 7.99
C LYS A 31 31.64 -11.25 8.82
N ARG A 32 30.70 -12.05 8.28
CA ARG A 32 30.20 -13.29 8.93
C ARG A 32 31.01 -14.54 8.57
N SER A 33 31.90 -14.46 7.59
CA SER A 33 32.78 -15.56 7.20
C SER A 33 33.94 -15.72 8.19
N PRO A 34 34.39 -16.96 8.46
CA PRO A 34 35.58 -17.20 9.29
C PRO A 34 36.83 -16.56 8.66
N GLY A 35 37.63 -15.86 9.47
CA GLY A 35 38.87 -15.23 9.01
C GLY A 35 38.70 -13.90 8.26
N ALA A 36 37.48 -13.35 8.25
CA ALA A 36 37.23 -12.04 7.65
C ALA A 36 38.04 -10.94 8.33
N ALA A 37 38.54 -9.99 7.53
CA ALA A 37 39.14 -8.76 8.01
C ALA A 37 38.13 -7.96 8.84
N GLU A 38 38.64 -7.22 9.83
CA GLU A 38 37.84 -6.38 10.71
C GLU A 38 37.07 -5.31 9.93
N GLU A 39 37.75 -4.68 8.96
CA GLU A 39 37.16 -3.78 7.99
C GLU A 39 37.32 -4.31 6.57
N ALA A 40 36.30 -4.05 5.74
CA ALA A 40 36.28 -4.57 4.38
C ALA A 40 35.45 -3.69 3.46
N ARG A 41 35.91 -3.60 2.21
CA ARG A 41 35.24 -2.93 1.10
C ARG A 41 34.94 -3.94 0.01
N VAL A 42 33.70 -3.97 -0.46
CA VAL A 42 33.31 -4.78 -1.63
C VAL A 42 33.15 -3.88 -2.83
N THR A 43 33.71 -4.31 -3.96
CA THR A 43 33.54 -3.62 -5.25
C THR A 43 32.87 -4.57 -6.23
N ILE A 44 32.00 -4.02 -7.08
CA ILE A 44 31.26 -4.79 -8.08
C ILE A 44 31.50 -4.12 -9.43
N ASP A 45 32.02 -4.89 -10.38
CA ASP A 45 32.23 -4.41 -11.74
C ASP A 45 30.88 -4.21 -12.46
N GLN A 46 30.68 -3.04 -13.07
CA GLN A 46 29.38 -2.64 -13.62
C GLN A 46 29.01 -3.31 -14.96
N ASP A 47 29.96 -4.01 -15.58
CA ASP A 47 29.76 -4.66 -16.89
C ASP A 47 29.74 -6.18 -16.73
N THR A 48 30.68 -6.72 -15.96
CA THR A 48 30.88 -8.16 -15.76
C THR A 48 30.13 -8.70 -14.53
N GLY A 49 29.83 -7.85 -13.55
CA GLY A 49 29.29 -8.26 -12.25
C GLY A 49 30.30 -8.98 -11.36
N GLU A 50 31.60 -8.91 -11.68
CA GLU A 50 32.66 -9.48 -10.85
C GLU A 50 32.69 -8.80 -9.48
N ILE A 51 32.66 -9.61 -8.41
CA ILE A 51 32.67 -9.14 -7.02
C ILE A 51 34.08 -9.34 -6.46
N LYS A 52 34.68 -8.25 -5.98
CA LYS A 52 35.98 -8.29 -5.28
C LYS A 52 35.82 -7.78 -3.86
N VAL A 53 36.45 -8.49 -2.92
CA VAL A 53 36.49 -8.10 -1.52
C VAL A 53 37.91 -7.64 -1.17
N TYR A 54 37.99 -6.48 -0.55
CA TYR A 54 39.23 -5.90 -0.06
C TYR A 54 39.17 -5.79 1.46
N GLY A 55 40.07 -6.47 2.15
CA GLY A 55 40.29 -6.28 3.59
C GLY A 55 41.06 -4.98 3.83
N GLN A 56 40.68 -4.25 4.88
CA GLN A 56 41.28 -2.96 5.23
C GLN A 56 41.72 -2.93 6.70
N GLU A 57 42.89 -2.32 6.95
CA GLU A 57 43.30 -1.87 8.28
C GLU A 57 43.11 -0.34 8.35
N LEU A 58 42.35 0.13 9.35
CA LEU A 58 42.11 1.56 9.58
C LEU A 58 42.99 2.08 10.73
N ASP A 59 43.39 3.35 10.66
CA ASP A 59 43.98 4.05 11.81
C ASP A 59 42.91 4.53 12.81
N GLU A 60 43.34 5.18 13.90
CA GLU A 60 42.45 5.72 14.94
C GLU A 60 41.48 6.80 14.42
N ASP A 61 41.80 7.42 13.27
CA ASP A 61 41.00 8.45 12.60
C ASP A 61 40.08 7.86 11.50
N GLY A 62 40.14 6.54 11.25
CA GLY A 62 39.35 5.84 10.24
C GLY A 62 39.92 5.85 8.82
N ASN A 63 41.17 6.30 8.62
CA ASN A 63 41.82 6.27 7.31
C ASN A 63 42.41 4.88 7.01
N VAL A 64 42.33 4.47 5.75
CA VAL A 64 42.90 3.19 5.29
C VAL A 64 44.42 3.25 5.30
N THR A 65 45.06 2.45 6.15
CA THR A 65 46.52 2.31 6.23
C THR A 65 47.05 1.18 5.36
N ARG A 66 46.26 0.11 5.22
CA ARG A 66 46.59 -1.06 4.39
C ARG A 66 45.31 -1.64 3.78
N GLU A 67 45.38 -2.02 2.51
CA GLU A 67 44.31 -2.73 1.79
C GLU A 67 44.92 -3.96 1.10
N TRP A 68 44.22 -5.10 1.14
CA TRP A 68 44.60 -6.31 0.40
C TRP A 68 43.36 -7.01 -0.15
N GLU A 69 43.52 -7.73 -1.26
CA GLU A 69 42.45 -8.54 -1.82
C GLU A 69 42.25 -9.80 -0.96
N ASP A 70 41.02 -10.00 -0.47
CA ASP A 70 40.64 -11.12 0.38
C ASP A 70 39.33 -11.77 -0.07
N THR A 71 39.13 -11.87 -1.39
CA THR A 71 37.95 -12.47 -1.99
C THR A 71 37.94 -14.00 -1.73
N PRO A 72 36.99 -14.54 -0.94
CA PRO A 72 36.93 -15.98 -0.71
C PRO A 72 36.51 -16.75 -1.98
N SER A 73 36.97 -17.99 -2.15
CA SER A 73 36.67 -18.81 -3.34
C SER A 73 35.17 -19.12 -3.52
N ASP A 74 34.43 -19.29 -2.43
CA ASP A 74 32.97 -19.56 -2.44
C ASP A 74 32.11 -18.28 -2.43
N PHE A 75 32.73 -17.10 -2.48
CA PHE A 75 32.05 -15.83 -2.29
C PHE A 75 31.09 -15.49 -3.44
N GLY A 76 31.29 -16.06 -4.63
CA GLY A 76 30.35 -15.92 -5.75
C GLY A 76 28.95 -16.47 -5.43
N ARG A 77 28.84 -17.59 -4.68
CA ARG A 77 27.54 -18.17 -4.29
C ARG A 77 26.83 -17.32 -3.25
N ILE A 78 27.58 -16.84 -2.24
CA ILE A 78 27.09 -15.91 -1.21
C ILE A 78 26.66 -14.59 -1.87
N GLY A 79 27.46 -14.15 -2.85
CA GLY A 79 27.22 -13.04 -3.75
C GLY A 79 25.86 -13.11 -4.42
N ALA A 80 25.61 -14.20 -5.14
CA ALA A 80 24.36 -14.43 -5.87
C ALA A 80 23.12 -14.45 -4.96
N GLN A 81 23.19 -15.12 -3.80
CA GLN A 81 22.07 -15.18 -2.85
C GLN A 81 21.78 -13.81 -2.24
N THR A 82 22.82 -13.08 -1.84
CA THR A 82 22.71 -11.73 -1.27
C THR A 82 22.18 -10.77 -2.32
N ALA A 83 22.69 -10.84 -3.56
CA ALA A 83 22.22 -10.04 -4.69
C ALA A 83 20.73 -10.21 -4.92
N LYS A 84 20.25 -11.45 -4.99
CA LYS A 84 18.81 -11.73 -5.12
C LYS A 84 18.00 -11.07 -4.00
N GLN A 85 18.45 -11.17 -2.76
CA GLN A 85 17.74 -10.59 -1.62
C GLN A 85 17.72 -9.06 -1.65
N VAL A 86 18.86 -8.42 -1.92
CA VAL A 86 18.99 -6.96 -1.99
C VAL A 86 18.18 -6.38 -3.14
N ILE A 87 18.25 -6.99 -4.32
CA ILE A 87 17.48 -6.56 -5.49
C ILE A 87 15.98 -6.65 -5.19
N LEU A 88 15.50 -7.79 -4.65
CA LEU A 88 14.10 -7.95 -4.28
C LEU A 88 13.65 -6.98 -3.18
N GLN A 89 14.55 -6.61 -2.27
CA GLN A 89 14.26 -5.62 -1.23
C GLN A 89 14.16 -4.21 -1.85
N ARG A 90 15.14 -3.77 -2.64
CA ARG A 90 15.12 -2.47 -3.32
C ARG A 90 13.91 -2.32 -4.25
N LEU A 91 13.55 -3.38 -4.96
CA LEU A 91 12.35 -3.41 -5.79
C LEU A 91 11.06 -3.19 -4.98
N ARG A 92 10.97 -3.80 -3.78
CA ARG A 92 9.84 -3.59 -2.87
C ARG A 92 9.81 -2.18 -2.33
N ASP A 93 10.96 -1.63 -1.93
CA ASP A 93 11.06 -0.28 -1.37
C ASP A 93 10.70 0.80 -2.40
N ALA A 94 11.12 0.64 -3.66
CA ALA A 94 10.74 1.54 -4.75
C ALA A 94 9.24 1.50 -5.07
N LYS A 95 8.65 0.29 -5.11
CA LYS A 95 7.19 0.15 -5.28
C LYS A 95 6.43 0.81 -4.13
N ARG A 96 6.94 0.71 -2.90
CA ARG A 96 6.35 1.34 -1.71
C ARG A 96 6.34 2.87 -1.82
N ALA A 97 7.46 3.49 -2.17
CA ALA A 97 7.53 4.94 -2.35
C ALA A 97 6.49 5.45 -3.37
N GLN A 98 6.41 4.83 -4.55
CA GLN A 98 5.43 5.19 -5.58
C GLN A 98 3.97 5.04 -5.13
N VAL A 99 3.67 4.03 -4.30
CA VAL A 99 2.33 3.83 -3.76
C VAL A 99 1.99 4.93 -2.76
N PHE A 100 2.92 5.32 -1.89
CA PHE A 100 2.69 6.39 -0.94
C PHE A 100 2.31 7.70 -1.65
N ASP A 101 3.11 8.12 -2.64
CA ASP A 101 2.87 9.34 -3.42
C ASP A 101 1.49 9.37 -4.09
N LEU A 102 0.97 8.20 -4.49
CA LEU A 102 -0.33 8.09 -5.16
C LEU A 102 -1.53 8.21 -4.20
N TYR A 103 -1.34 7.80 -2.94
CA TYR A 103 -2.43 7.70 -1.97
C TYR A 103 -2.35 8.72 -0.84
N GLU A 104 -1.22 9.41 -0.68
CA GLU A 104 -1.08 10.50 0.28
C GLU A 104 -2.17 11.56 0.08
N GLY A 105 -2.84 11.96 1.17
CA GLY A 105 -3.91 12.96 1.16
C GLY A 105 -5.24 12.49 0.55
N ARG A 106 -5.38 11.21 0.21
CA ARG A 106 -6.64 10.64 -0.31
C ARG A 106 -7.55 10.07 0.78
N ASP A 107 -7.41 10.55 2.01
CA ASP A 107 -8.30 10.19 3.11
C ASP A 107 -9.75 10.56 2.76
N GLY A 108 -10.65 9.61 2.99
CA GLY A 108 -12.05 9.72 2.62
C GLY A 108 -12.36 9.36 1.17
N ASP A 109 -11.40 8.97 0.33
CA ASP A 109 -11.69 8.47 -1.02
C ASP A 109 -12.26 7.05 -0.99
N LEU A 110 -13.11 6.75 -1.98
CA LEU A 110 -13.66 5.42 -2.20
C LEU A 110 -12.76 4.63 -3.16
N VAL A 111 -12.18 3.54 -2.67
CA VAL A 111 -11.40 2.60 -3.49
C VAL A 111 -12.15 1.31 -3.74
N THR A 112 -11.78 0.61 -4.80
CA THR A 112 -12.28 -0.73 -5.10
C THR A 112 -11.11 -1.69 -5.09
N GLY A 113 -11.22 -2.76 -4.31
CA GLY A 113 -10.19 -3.78 -4.18
C GLY A 113 -10.74 -5.19 -4.31
N ILE A 114 -9.85 -6.14 -4.57
CA ILE A 114 -10.14 -7.57 -4.58
C ILE A 114 -9.71 -8.17 -3.25
N VAL A 115 -10.59 -8.91 -2.58
CA VAL A 115 -10.26 -9.57 -1.31
C VAL A 115 -9.21 -10.66 -1.58
N GLN A 116 -7.98 -10.47 -1.09
CA GLN A 116 -6.92 -11.47 -1.18
C GLN A 116 -6.99 -12.46 -0.02
N GLN A 117 -7.25 -11.93 1.17
CA GLN A 117 -7.28 -12.69 2.42
C GLN A 117 -8.27 -12.03 3.38
N SER A 118 -9.02 -12.84 4.13
CA SER A 118 -9.96 -12.37 5.15
C SER A 118 -9.85 -13.27 6.37
N ASP A 119 -9.13 -12.81 7.39
CA ASP A 119 -8.98 -13.52 8.67
C ASP A 119 -9.85 -12.88 9.75
N HIS A 120 -9.75 -13.40 10.98
CA HIS A 120 -10.46 -12.87 12.16
C HIS A 120 -9.96 -11.48 12.61
N ARG A 121 -8.74 -11.06 12.23
CA ARG A 121 -8.15 -9.77 12.67
C ARG A 121 -8.18 -8.69 11.61
N THR A 122 -7.92 -9.06 10.36
CA THR A 122 -7.71 -8.12 9.26
C THR A 122 -8.17 -8.75 7.96
N VAL A 123 -8.63 -7.90 7.05
CA VAL A 123 -8.89 -8.24 5.65
C VAL A 123 -7.88 -7.49 4.78
N ILE A 124 -7.29 -8.19 3.82
CA ILE A 124 -6.33 -7.62 2.87
C ILE A 124 -7.03 -7.48 1.52
N LEU A 125 -7.06 -6.26 1.01
CA LEU A 125 -7.58 -5.92 -0.31
C LEU A 125 -6.43 -5.59 -1.25
N ASP A 126 -6.46 -6.17 -2.44
CA ASP A 126 -5.56 -5.81 -3.54
C ASP A 126 -6.22 -4.72 -4.41
N LEU A 127 -5.59 -3.56 -4.48
CA LEU A 127 -6.01 -2.42 -5.29
C LEU A 127 -5.40 -2.47 -6.71
N GLY A 128 -4.59 -3.48 -7.01
CA GLY A 128 -3.86 -3.69 -8.27
C GLY A 128 -2.43 -3.18 -8.22
N ASN A 129 -2.24 -1.94 -7.77
CA ASN A 129 -0.93 -1.30 -7.59
C ASN A 129 -0.43 -1.33 -6.13
N ALA A 130 -1.34 -1.45 -5.16
CA ALA A 130 -1.07 -1.42 -3.73
C ALA A 130 -1.92 -2.46 -2.98
N GLU A 131 -1.51 -2.80 -1.76
CA GLU A 131 -2.32 -3.56 -0.81
C GLU A 131 -2.92 -2.61 0.23
N ALA A 132 -4.21 -2.79 0.52
CA ALA A 132 -4.91 -2.09 1.58
C ALA A 132 -5.32 -3.08 2.67
N VAL A 133 -5.28 -2.61 3.92
CA VAL A 133 -5.63 -3.40 5.09
C VAL A 133 -6.89 -2.82 5.73
N MET A 134 -7.86 -3.68 5.99
CA MET A 134 -9.07 -3.37 6.73
C MET A 134 -9.01 -4.07 8.08
N PRO A 135 -8.75 -3.34 9.18
CA PRO A 135 -8.82 -3.90 10.53
C PRO A 135 -10.21 -4.44 10.86
N PHE A 136 -10.30 -5.35 11.83
CA PHE A 136 -11.57 -5.94 12.26
C PHE A 136 -12.62 -4.89 12.67
N GLY A 137 -12.22 -3.82 13.37
CA GLY A 137 -13.13 -2.72 13.75
C GLY A 137 -13.65 -1.89 12.56
N GLU A 138 -12.95 -1.94 11.43
CA GLU A 138 -13.29 -1.21 10.21
C GLU A 138 -14.15 -2.04 9.23
N LYS A 139 -14.43 -3.30 9.58
CA LYS A 139 -15.29 -4.20 8.82
C LYS A 139 -16.75 -4.04 9.25
N ILE A 140 -17.69 -4.22 8.32
CA ILE A 140 -19.11 -4.34 8.68
C ILE A 140 -19.31 -5.64 9.49
N PRO A 141 -19.93 -5.59 10.68
CA PRO A 141 -20.22 -6.77 11.49
C PRO A 141 -20.96 -7.85 10.69
N TYR A 142 -20.56 -9.11 10.88
CA TYR A 142 -21.14 -10.30 10.23
C TYR A 142 -21.02 -10.35 8.70
N GLU A 143 -20.41 -9.36 8.05
CA GLU A 143 -20.15 -9.39 6.62
C GLU A 143 -19.19 -10.53 6.26
N ARG A 144 -19.51 -11.26 5.18
CA ARG A 144 -18.64 -12.29 4.61
C ARG A 144 -17.93 -11.72 3.39
N LEU A 145 -16.61 -11.58 3.51
CA LEU A 145 -15.73 -11.13 2.44
C LEU A 145 -15.00 -12.34 1.88
N GLU A 146 -15.54 -12.91 0.80
CA GLU A 146 -14.97 -14.09 0.15
C GLU A 146 -13.71 -13.71 -0.66
N ARG A 147 -12.71 -14.60 -0.66
CA ARG A 147 -11.51 -14.41 -1.47
C ARG A 147 -11.88 -14.29 -2.95
N GLY A 148 -11.29 -13.30 -3.63
CA GLY A 148 -11.59 -12.97 -5.03
C GLY A 148 -12.79 -12.05 -5.21
N ALA A 149 -13.58 -11.77 -4.17
CA ALA A 149 -14.68 -10.84 -4.26
C ALA A 149 -14.16 -9.41 -4.46
N ARG A 150 -14.83 -8.64 -5.34
CA ARG A 150 -14.55 -7.23 -5.53
C ARG A 150 -15.41 -6.40 -4.57
N VAL A 151 -14.77 -5.59 -3.74
CA VAL A 151 -15.45 -4.78 -2.74
C VAL A 151 -14.97 -3.34 -2.75
N LYS A 152 -15.88 -2.42 -2.41
CA LYS A 152 -15.57 -1.00 -2.21
C LYS A 152 -15.21 -0.77 -0.75
N ALA A 153 -14.28 0.14 -0.47
CA ALA A 153 -13.94 0.57 0.88
C ALA A 153 -13.52 2.05 0.87
N LEU A 154 -13.70 2.73 1.99
CA LEU A 154 -13.25 4.09 2.23
C LEU A 154 -11.80 4.06 2.70
N ILE A 155 -10.91 4.88 2.15
CA ILE A 155 -9.59 5.13 2.77
C ILE A 155 -9.82 5.96 4.03
N ILE A 156 -9.36 5.50 5.19
CA ILE A 156 -9.45 6.25 6.46
C ILE A 156 -8.12 6.83 6.89
N GLU A 157 -7.03 6.20 6.48
CA GLU A 157 -5.68 6.60 6.86
C GLU A 157 -4.69 6.00 5.86
N VAL A 158 -3.72 6.79 5.42
CA VAL A 158 -2.54 6.28 4.71
C VAL A 158 -1.33 6.46 5.62
N ARG A 159 -0.87 5.35 6.22
CA ARG A 159 0.31 5.39 7.10
C ARG A 159 1.57 5.44 6.26
N GLY A 160 2.50 6.33 6.65
CA GLY A 160 3.76 6.60 5.95
C GLY A 160 4.82 5.51 6.08
N GLU A 161 6.02 5.83 5.60
CA GLU A 161 7.21 4.98 5.40
C GLU A 161 7.82 4.35 6.68
N GLU A 162 7.00 3.77 7.56
CA GLU A 162 7.49 2.89 8.61
C GLU A 162 8.22 1.69 7.99
N ALA A 163 9.05 0.99 8.76
CA ALA A 163 9.88 -0.14 8.28
C ALA A 163 9.11 -1.27 7.56
N LYS A 164 7.77 -1.28 7.63
CA LYS A 164 6.88 -2.23 6.95
C LYS A 164 6.31 -1.73 5.60
N GLY A 165 6.53 -0.47 5.22
CA GLY A 165 6.00 0.17 4.01
C GLY A 165 4.67 0.91 4.25
N PRO A 166 4.22 1.74 3.29
CA PRO A 166 2.99 2.48 3.42
C PRO A 166 1.81 1.54 3.52
N GLN A 167 0.99 1.75 4.54
CA GLN A 167 -0.17 0.92 4.80
C GLN A 167 -1.42 1.76 4.55
N ILE A 168 -2.14 1.44 3.46
CA ILE A 168 -3.44 2.03 3.17
C ILE A 168 -4.46 1.35 4.09
N VAL A 169 -4.94 2.07 5.08
CA VAL A 169 -5.99 1.58 5.98
C VAL A 169 -7.34 1.96 5.39
N VAL A 170 -8.20 0.96 5.25
CA VAL A 170 -9.53 1.15 4.65
C VAL A 170 -10.64 0.68 5.59
N SER A 171 -11.84 1.21 5.37
CA SER A 171 -13.03 0.94 6.17
C SER A 171 -14.28 0.75 5.34
N ARG A 172 -15.13 -0.17 5.80
CA ARG A 172 -16.51 -0.34 5.34
C ARG A 172 -17.51 0.02 6.44
N SER A 173 -17.07 0.17 7.70
CA SER A 173 -17.92 0.55 8.84
C SER A 173 -17.99 2.07 9.07
N HIS A 174 -17.02 2.85 8.59
CA HIS A 174 -16.99 4.31 8.76
C HIS A 174 -18.23 5.01 8.16
N PRO A 175 -18.82 6.04 8.81
CA PRO A 175 -20.00 6.74 8.29
C PRO A 175 -19.80 7.34 6.89
N ASP A 176 -18.62 7.89 6.59
CA ASP A 176 -18.33 8.47 5.28
C ASP A 176 -18.26 7.44 4.15
N PHE A 177 -18.16 6.14 4.46
CA PHE A 177 -18.33 5.11 3.43
C PHE A 177 -19.72 5.21 2.79
N ILE A 178 -20.76 5.43 3.60
CA ILE A 178 -22.13 5.63 3.10
C ILE A 178 -22.22 6.93 2.30
N ARG A 179 -21.61 8.02 2.80
CA ARG A 179 -21.57 9.31 2.11
C ARG A 179 -21.04 9.15 0.68
N ARG A 180 -19.90 8.47 0.52
CA ARG A 180 -19.28 8.22 -0.80
C ARG A 180 -20.10 7.30 -1.69
N LEU A 181 -20.81 6.32 -1.12
CA LEU A 181 -21.72 5.47 -1.90
C LEU A 181 -22.92 6.28 -2.43
N PHE A 182 -23.47 7.19 -1.64
CA PHE A 182 -24.52 8.10 -2.09
C PHE A 182 -24.03 9.07 -3.16
N GLU A 183 -22.84 9.66 -2.99
CA GLU A 183 -22.20 10.51 -4.01
C GLU A 183 -22.01 9.77 -5.35
N LEU A 184 -21.72 8.46 -5.31
CA LEU A 184 -21.57 7.63 -6.51
C LEU A 184 -22.92 7.30 -7.17
N GLU A 185 -23.95 6.99 -6.38
CA GLU A 185 -25.24 6.49 -6.87
C GLU A 185 -26.23 7.62 -7.24
N VAL A 186 -26.11 8.80 -6.61
CA VAL A 186 -27.07 9.90 -6.70
C VAL A 186 -26.42 11.12 -7.40
N PRO A 187 -26.73 11.37 -8.69
CA PRO A 187 -26.17 12.49 -9.44
C PRO A 187 -26.42 13.85 -8.79
N GLU A 188 -27.57 14.04 -8.13
CA GLU A 188 -27.94 15.28 -7.47
C GLU A 188 -27.04 15.59 -6.26
N ILE A 189 -26.52 14.55 -5.59
CA ILE A 189 -25.52 14.70 -4.52
C ILE A 189 -24.15 15.01 -5.12
N HIS A 190 -23.76 14.31 -6.18
CA HIS A 190 -22.50 14.60 -6.89
C HIS A 190 -22.44 16.04 -7.42
N ALA A 191 -23.56 16.55 -7.95
CA ALA A 191 -23.68 17.92 -8.43
C ALA A 191 -23.75 18.98 -7.31
N GLY A 192 -23.91 18.56 -6.05
CA GLY A 192 -24.04 19.45 -4.89
C GLY A 192 -25.39 20.16 -4.76
N THR A 193 -26.39 19.76 -5.54
CA THR A 193 -27.77 20.25 -5.46
C THR A 193 -28.48 19.68 -4.24
N VAL A 194 -28.24 18.39 -3.94
CA VAL A 194 -28.65 17.74 -2.70
C VAL A 194 -27.41 17.53 -1.83
N GLU A 195 -27.50 17.87 -0.55
CA GLU A 195 -26.41 17.71 0.41
C GLU A 195 -26.79 16.74 1.52
N ILE A 196 -25.85 15.86 1.89
CA ILE A 196 -25.97 15.03 3.09
C ILE A 196 -25.52 15.86 4.30
N LYS A 197 -26.48 16.26 5.13
CA LYS A 197 -26.25 17.09 6.32
C LYS A 197 -25.71 16.31 7.51
N ALA A 198 -26.18 15.07 7.71
CA ALA A 198 -25.75 14.23 8.82
C ALA A 198 -25.92 12.75 8.48
N ILE A 199 -25.07 11.91 9.10
CA ILE A 199 -25.18 10.46 9.04
C ILE A 199 -25.04 9.93 10.48
N ALA A 200 -26.01 9.13 10.91
CA ALA A 200 -25.93 8.32 12.12
C ALA A 200 -25.97 6.86 11.71
N ARG A 201 -24.93 6.10 12.05
CA ARG A 201 -24.71 4.75 11.51
C ARG A 201 -24.41 3.73 12.61
N GLU A 202 -25.11 2.61 12.54
CA GLU A 202 -24.84 1.36 13.24
C GLU A 202 -24.49 0.31 12.16
N PRO A 203 -23.19 0.11 11.87
CA PRO A 203 -22.74 -0.66 10.72
C PRO A 203 -23.33 -2.07 10.67
N GLY A 204 -23.83 -2.45 9.49
CA GLY A 204 -24.44 -3.77 9.26
C GLY A 204 -25.86 -3.92 9.81
N TRP A 205 -26.41 -2.90 10.47
CA TRP A 205 -27.77 -2.94 10.99
C TRP A 205 -28.66 -1.81 10.47
N ARG A 206 -28.31 -0.55 10.77
CA ARG A 206 -29.14 0.60 10.41
C ARG A 206 -28.34 1.89 10.28
N SER A 207 -28.69 2.68 9.28
CA SER A 207 -28.20 4.04 9.09
C SER A 207 -29.34 5.02 8.87
N LYS A 208 -29.20 6.22 9.43
CA LYS A 208 -30.05 7.38 9.16
C LYS A 208 -29.23 8.43 8.44
N VAL A 209 -29.76 8.92 7.32
CA VAL A 209 -29.09 9.90 6.46
C VAL A 209 -30.00 11.11 6.30
N ALA A 210 -29.56 12.27 6.81
CA ALA A 210 -30.27 13.52 6.66
C ALA A 210 -29.83 14.23 5.37
N VAL A 211 -30.78 14.59 4.52
CA VAL A 211 -30.53 15.17 3.19
C VAL A 211 -31.32 16.45 2.99
N TYR A 212 -30.69 17.43 2.35
CA TYR A 212 -31.30 18.74 2.08
C TYR A 212 -31.07 19.14 0.64
N SER A 213 -32.09 19.65 -0.05
CA SER A 213 -31.96 20.21 -1.39
C SER A 213 -31.75 21.73 -1.31
N LYS A 214 -30.78 22.24 -2.06
CA LYS A 214 -30.62 23.69 -2.30
C LYS A 214 -31.60 24.23 -3.34
N ASP A 215 -32.17 23.36 -4.17
CA ASP A 215 -33.17 23.72 -5.18
C ASP A 215 -34.54 23.23 -4.71
N ASP A 216 -35.46 24.16 -4.46
CA ASP A 216 -36.82 23.88 -4.00
C ASP A 216 -37.63 23.03 -5.01
N ARG A 217 -37.16 22.92 -6.26
CA ARG A 217 -37.79 22.08 -7.30
C ARG A 217 -37.38 20.62 -7.21
N ILE A 218 -36.38 20.28 -6.39
CA ILE A 218 -35.83 18.92 -6.28
C ILE A 218 -36.15 18.36 -4.90
N ASP A 219 -36.85 17.23 -4.88
CA ASP A 219 -37.07 16.45 -3.66
C ASP A 219 -35.80 15.67 -3.30
N ALA A 220 -35.16 16.05 -2.19
CA ALA A 220 -33.92 15.44 -1.71
C ALA A 220 -34.10 13.95 -1.36
N VAL A 221 -35.24 13.59 -0.76
CA VAL A 221 -35.51 12.19 -0.37
C VAL A 221 -35.76 11.35 -1.63
N GLY A 222 -36.63 11.83 -2.53
CA GLY A 222 -36.92 11.18 -3.80
C GLY A 222 -35.70 10.98 -4.68
N ALA A 223 -34.80 11.97 -4.76
CA ALA A 223 -33.52 11.87 -5.48
C ALA A 223 -32.64 10.73 -4.92
N CYS A 224 -32.57 10.61 -3.60
CA CYS A 224 -31.77 9.58 -2.93
C CYS A 224 -32.39 8.17 -3.03
N VAL A 225 -33.72 8.05 -2.97
CA VAL A 225 -34.44 6.78 -3.05
C VAL A 225 -34.44 6.25 -4.49
N GLY A 226 -34.66 7.12 -5.48
CA GLY A 226 -34.82 6.75 -6.87
C GLY A 226 -36.12 6.00 -7.17
N MET A 227 -36.36 5.66 -8.44
CA MET A 227 -37.58 4.97 -8.86
C MET A 227 -37.76 3.65 -8.10
N LYS A 228 -38.86 3.54 -7.34
CA LYS A 228 -39.18 2.35 -6.52
C LYS A 228 -38.04 1.94 -5.56
N GLY A 229 -37.21 2.89 -5.12
CA GLY A 229 -36.09 2.60 -4.21
C GLY A 229 -34.84 2.04 -4.88
N ALA A 230 -34.76 2.03 -6.21
CA ALA A 230 -33.66 1.38 -6.92
C ALA A 230 -32.26 1.87 -6.47
N ARG A 231 -32.07 3.18 -6.31
CA ARG A 231 -30.78 3.77 -5.92
C ARG A 231 -30.39 3.37 -4.50
N VAL A 232 -31.27 3.60 -3.53
CA VAL A 232 -31.00 3.22 -2.13
C VAL A 232 -30.79 1.71 -1.97
N MET A 233 -31.50 0.88 -2.75
CA MET A 233 -31.30 -0.57 -2.73
C MET A 233 -29.92 -1.01 -3.26
N THR A 234 -29.35 -0.31 -4.24
CA THR A 234 -27.96 -0.54 -4.68
C THR A 234 -26.99 -0.31 -3.52
N ILE A 235 -27.19 0.78 -2.76
CA ILE A 235 -26.35 1.12 -1.60
C ILE A 235 -26.54 0.09 -0.47
N VAL A 236 -27.78 -0.26 -0.12
CA VAL A 236 -28.10 -1.30 0.89
C VAL A 236 -27.41 -2.63 0.55
N LYS A 237 -27.40 -3.02 -0.73
CA LYS A 237 -26.69 -4.23 -1.19
C LYS A 237 -25.18 -4.10 -1.00
N ALA A 238 -24.60 -2.92 -1.28
CA ALA A 238 -23.19 -2.65 -1.06
C ALA A 238 -22.80 -2.65 0.43
N LEU A 239 -23.75 -2.48 1.35
CA LEU A 239 -23.60 -2.52 2.81
C LEU A 239 -24.05 -3.85 3.43
N SER A 240 -24.12 -4.93 2.64
CA SER A 240 -24.50 -6.27 3.12
C SER A 240 -25.88 -6.34 3.79
N GLY A 241 -26.83 -5.49 3.36
CA GLY A 241 -28.21 -5.49 3.86
C GLY A 241 -28.46 -4.53 5.03
N GLU A 242 -27.50 -3.67 5.37
CA GLU A 242 -27.72 -2.56 6.31
C GLU A 242 -28.92 -1.70 5.86
N ARG A 243 -29.90 -1.48 6.76
CA ARG A 243 -31.10 -0.70 6.43
C ARG A 243 -30.79 0.79 6.44
N ILE A 244 -31.29 1.53 5.45
CA ILE A 244 -31.07 2.98 5.35
C ILE A 244 -32.42 3.70 5.44
N ASP A 245 -32.56 4.59 6.42
CA ASP A 245 -33.65 5.55 6.49
C ASP A 245 -33.13 6.91 6.02
N ILE A 246 -33.79 7.52 5.02
CA ILE A 246 -33.44 8.85 4.52
C ILE A 246 -34.46 9.85 5.09
N VAL A 247 -33.99 10.94 5.67
CA VAL A 247 -34.81 11.98 6.32
C VAL A 247 -34.48 13.36 5.77
N PRO A 248 -35.47 14.28 5.68
CA PRO A 248 -35.25 15.67 5.25
C PRO A 248 -34.53 16.52 6.31
#